data_AF-A0A6J0JN21-F1
#
_entry.id   AF-A0A6J0JN21-F1
#
_cell.length_a   1.000
_cell.length_b   1.000
_cell.length_c   1.000
_cell.angle_alpha   90.00
_cell.angle_beta   90.00
_cell.angle_gamma   90.00
#
_symmetry.space_group_name_H-M   'P 1'
#
loop_
_entity.id
_entity.type
_entity.pdbx_description
1 polymer ?
#
loop_
_entity_poly.entity_id
_entity_poly.type
_entity_poly.pdbx_seq_one_letter_code
_entity_poly.pdbx_strand_id
1 'polypeptide(L)'
;MDNLPLFLGWRIWKMRNKLLFENKRDHIVSVINSACLDQKMWMEAISTHNSKEDQAIQSSRPKSIQDVLLADTTDYCLVDASWISPTEMCGIGWSLFSKEGTLRIQGSSAVSPTNSPLIAETTTLLSAIQQLIRLSYKKVHLIGDCEILMKLAKNAVFKSR
;
A
#
# COMPACT_ATOMS: atom_id res chain seq x y z
N MET A 1 -1.53 13.75 -24.22
CA MET A 1 -2.66 12.79 -24.30
C MET A 1 -3.74 13.26 -23.34
N ASP A 2 -4.99 13.25 -23.79
CA ASP A 2 -6.10 13.73 -22.96
C ASP A 2 -6.45 12.70 -21.89
N ASN A 3 -6.02 12.96 -20.66
CA ASN A 3 -6.29 12.09 -19.50
C ASN A 3 -7.69 12.31 -18.90
N LEU A 4 -8.51 13.20 -19.48
CA LEU A 4 -9.83 13.54 -18.97
C LEU A 4 -10.79 12.34 -18.81
N PRO A 5 -10.85 11.36 -19.74
CA PRO A 5 -11.72 10.19 -19.57
C PRO A 5 -11.39 9.37 -18.33
N LEU A 6 -10.11 9.27 -17.95
CA LEU A 6 -9.67 8.54 -16.75
C LEU A 6 -10.20 9.22 -15.48
N PHE A 7 -10.03 10.54 -15.37
CA PHE A 7 -10.52 11.30 -14.21
C PHE A 7 -12.05 11.33 -14.14
N LEU A 8 -12.73 11.36 -15.29
CA LEU A 8 -14.18 11.28 -15.35
C LEU A 8 -14.69 9.92 -14.85
N GLY A 9 -14.09 8.82 -15.32
CA GLY A 9 -14.40 7.47 -14.85
C GLY A 9 -14.18 7.31 -13.34
N TRP A 10 -13.03 7.79 -12.84
CA TRP A 10 -12.72 7.81 -11.41
C TRP A 10 -13.75 8.59 -10.59
N ARG A 11 -14.17 9.77 -11.07
CA ARG A 11 -15.15 10.62 -10.40
C ARG A 11 -16.57 10.03 -10.41
N ILE A 12 -16.96 9.37 -11.49
CA ILE A 12 -18.24 8.62 -11.56
C ILE A 12 -18.23 7.45 -10.57
N TRP A 13 -17.12 6.69 -10.52
CA TRP A 13 -16.97 5.59 -9.57
C TRP A 13 -17.08 6.08 -8.12
N LYS A 14 -16.40 7.18 -7.76
CA LYS A 14 -16.52 7.80 -6.43
C LYS A 14 -17.94 8.27 -6.11
N MET A 15 -18.61 8.95 -7.05
CA MET A 15 -19.99 9.40 -6.89
C MET A 15 -20.93 8.21 -6.62
N ARG A 16 -20.78 7.11 -7.35
CA ARG A 16 -21.56 5.87 -7.13
C ARG A 16 -21.29 5.29 -5.74
N ASN A 17 -20.03 5.17 -5.34
CA ASN A 17 -19.69 4.62 -4.01
C ASN A 17 -20.24 5.48 -2.88
N LYS A 18 -20.12 6.81 -2.99
CA LYS A 18 -20.66 7.74 -2.00
C LYS A 18 -22.18 7.64 -1.87
N LEU A 19 -22.89 7.42 -2.98
CA LEU A 19 -24.32 7.15 -2.96
C LEU A 19 -24.64 5.82 -2.25
N LEU A 20 -23.88 4.76 -2.51
CA LEU A 20 -24.14 3.43 -1.94
C LEU A 20 -23.79 3.31 -0.45
N PHE A 21 -22.67 3.90 -0.03
CA PHE A 21 -22.14 3.72 1.33
C PHE A 21 -22.47 4.88 2.28
N GLU A 22 -22.70 6.09 1.76
CA GLU A 22 -23.01 7.27 2.58
C GLU A 22 -24.41 7.84 2.32
N ASN A 23 -25.17 7.28 1.37
CA ASN A 23 -26.47 7.81 0.92
C ASN A 23 -26.42 9.31 0.53
N LYS A 24 -25.29 9.75 -0.03
CA LYS A 24 -25.08 11.13 -0.50
C LYS A 24 -24.94 11.16 -2.01
N ARG A 25 -25.69 12.05 -2.66
CA ARG A 25 -25.65 12.25 -4.11
C ARG A 25 -24.89 13.52 -4.46
N ASP A 26 -23.82 13.37 -5.24
CA ASP A 26 -23.09 14.52 -5.76
C ASP A 26 -23.77 15.06 -7.03
N HIS A 27 -23.72 16.39 -7.21
CA HIS A 27 -24.25 17.04 -8.40
C HIS A 27 -23.35 16.80 -9.61
N ILE A 28 -23.93 16.41 -10.75
CA ILE A 28 -23.18 16.00 -11.96
C ILE A 28 -22.19 17.09 -12.41
N VAL A 29 -22.61 18.36 -12.39
CA VAL A 29 -21.71 19.48 -12.77
C VAL A 29 -20.51 19.59 -11.82
N SER A 30 -20.70 19.32 -10.53
CA SER A 30 -19.59 19.31 -9.56
C SER A 30 -18.63 18.15 -9.82
N VAL A 31 -19.15 16.98 -10.21
CA VAL A 31 -18.36 15.80 -10.59
C VAL A 31 -17.51 16.08 -11.83
N ILE A 32 -18.09 16.71 -12.86
CA ILE A 32 -17.38 17.11 -14.08
C ILE A 32 -16.29 18.14 -13.76
N ASN A 33 -16.63 19.20 -13.01
CA ASN A 33 -15.67 20.22 -12.61
C ASN A 33 -14.52 19.62 -11.81
N SER A 34 -14.81 18.69 -10.91
CA SER A 34 -13.81 17.98 -10.12
C SER A 34 -12.90 17.11 -10.99
N ALA A 35 -13.42 16.48 -12.04
CA ALA A 35 -12.60 15.72 -13.00
C ALA A 35 -11.64 16.63 -13.78
N CYS A 36 -12.13 17.79 -14.23
CA CYS A 36 -11.29 18.80 -14.90
C CYS A 36 -10.22 19.37 -13.96
N LEU A 37 -10.54 19.59 -12.69
CA LEU A 37 -9.58 20.02 -11.67
C LEU A 37 -8.52 18.95 -11.41
N ASP A 38 -8.91 17.69 -11.24
CA ASP A 38 -7.97 16.58 -11.06
C ASP A 38 -6.99 16.48 -12.25
N GLN A 39 -7.49 16.61 -13.47
CA GLN A 39 -6.66 16.61 -14.67
C GLN A 39 -5.64 17.75 -14.65
N LYS A 40 -6.07 18.97 -14.31
CA LYS A 40 -5.18 20.14 -14.21
C LYS A 40 -4.10 19.93 -13.15
N MET A 41 -4.51 19.52 -11.95
CA MET A 41 -3.59 19.24 -10.85
C MET A 41 -2.58 18.15 -11.21
N TRP A 42 -3.03 17.09 -11.88
CA TRP A 42 -2.15 16.02 -12.35
C TRP A 42 -1.11 16.53 -13.36
N MET A 43 -1.54 17.35 -14.32
CA MET A 43 -0.62 17.94 -15.30
C MET A 43 0.39 18.88 -14.64
N GLU A 44 -0.03 19.68 -13.67
CA GLU A 44 0.83 20.57 -12.90
C GLU A 44 1.83 19.80 -12.02
N ALA A 45 1.40 18.70 -11.42
CA ALA A 45 2.28 17.84 -10.64
C ALA A 45 3.37 17.20 -11.52
N ILE A 46 3.00 16.73 -12.72
CA ILE A 46 3.96 16.17 -13.69
C ILE A 46 4.94 17.25 -14.16
N SER A 47 4.47 18.44 -14.53
CA SER A 47 5.37 19.51 -14.99
C SER A 47 6.34 19.93 -13.89
N THR A 48 5.85 20.07 -12.65
CA THR A 48 6.68 20.38 -11.48
C THR A 48 7.71 19.29 -11.18
N HIS A 49 7.38 18.01 -11.39
CA HIS A 49 8.30 16.90 -11.22
C HIS A 49 9.39 16.90 -12.32
N ASN A 50 9.00 17.06 -13.58
CA ASN A 50 9.93 17.09 -14.70
C ASN A 50 10.91 18.27 -14.61
N SER A 51 10.46 19.44 -14.12
CA SER A 51 11.35 20.59 -13.89
C SER A 51 12.38 20.38 -12.77
N LYS A 52 12.18 19.39 -11.89
CA LYS A 52 13.14 19.02 -10.83
C LYS A 52 14.06 17.86 -11.22
N GLU A 53 13.69 17.09 -12.24
CA GLU A 53 14.46 15.92 -12.70
C GLU A 53 15.65 16.26 -13.61
N ASP A 54 15.77 17.48 -14.12
CA ASP A 54 16.96 17.93 -14.85
C ASP A 54 18.24 18.01 -13.98
N GLN A 55 18.16 17.78 -12.66
CA GLN A 55 19.31 17.81 -11.75
C GLN A 55 19.47 16.60 -10.81
N ALA A 56 18.61 15.59 -10.87
CA ALA A 56 18.74 14.41 -10.01
C ALA A 56 18.73 13.13 -10.85
N ILE A 57 19.94 12.55 -10.98
CA ILE A 57 20.27 11.17 -11.37
C ILE A 57 19.03 10.28 -11.44
N GLN A 58 18.75 9.75 -12.63
CA GLN A 58 17.76 8.71 -12.89
C GLN A 58 17.94 7.55 -11.91
N SER A 59 17.35 7.64 -10.72
CA SER A 59 17.20 6.48 -9.85
C SER A 59 16.22 5.58 -10.58
N SER A 60 16.71 4.41 -11.00
CA SER A 60 15.91 3.39 -11.66
C SER A 60 14.79 2.99 -10.70
N ARG A 61 13.61 3.62 -10.83
CA ARG A 61 12.42 3.16 -10.12
C ARG A 61 12.26 1.68 -10.47
N PRO A 62 12.12 0.78 -9.48
CA PRO A 62 11.90 -0.63 -9.76
C PRO A 62 10.64 -0.75 -10.63
N LYS A 63 10.77 -1.39 -11.78
CA LYS A 63 9.70 -1.56 -12.78
C LYS A 63 8.86 -2.79 -12.48
N SER A 64 9.41 -3.71 -11.69
CA SER A 64 8.78 -4.95 -11.26
C SER A 64 9.10 -5.23 -9.80
N ILE A 65 8.22 -5.99 -9.13
CA ILE A 65 8.49 -6.51 -7.79
C ILE A 65 9.79 -7.33 -7.78
N GLN A 66 10.12 -7.97 -8.92
CA GLN A 66 11.35 -8.73 -9.09
C GLN A 66 12.63 -7.89 -8.91
N ASP A 67 12.58 -6.59 -9.21
CA ASP A 67 13.70 -5.67 -9.03
C ASP A 67 13.96 -5.35 -7.55
N VAL A 68 12.96 -5.58 -6.69
CA VAL A 68 13.00 -5.30 -5.24
C VAL A 68 13.34 -6.56 -4.44
N LEU A 69 13.00 -7.75 -4.96
CA LEU A 69 13.25 -9.00 -4.26
C LEU A 69 14.75 -9.32 -4.18
N LEU A 70 15.18 -9.82 -3.02
CA LEU A 70 16.56 -10.29 -2.85
C LEU A 70 16.76 -11.56 -3.69
N ALA A 71 17.96 -11.75 -4.23
CA ALA A 71 18.26 -12.88 -5.13
C ALA A 71 17.88 -14.25 -4.53
N ASP A 72 18.10 -14.45 -3.23
CA ASP A 72 17.83 -15.69 -2.49
C ASP A 72 16.38 -15.80 -1.94
N THR A 73 15.49 -14.89 -2.31
CA THR A 73 14.07 -14.93 -1.87
C THR A 73 13.29 -15.97 -2.65
N THR A 74 12.52 -16.83 -1.96
CA THR A 74 11.57 -17.76 -2.62
C THR A 74 10.15 -17.19 -2.70
N ASP A 75 9.74 -16.46 -1.67
CA ASP A 75 8.40 -15.93 -1.51
C ASP A 75 8.48 -14.50 -0.94
N TYR A 76 7.48 -13.67 -1.21
CA TYR A 76 7.38 -12.34 -0.62
C TYR A 76 6.02 -12.15 0.05
N CYS A 77 6.01 -11.40 1.14
CA CYS A 77 4.80 -11.15 1.91
C CYS A 77 4.55 -9.66 2.01
N LEU A 78 3.36 -9.25 1.57
CA LEU A 78 2.86 -7.90 1.74
C LEU A 78 2.17 -7.80 3.10
N VAL A 79 2.45 -6.75 3.86
CA VAL A 79 1.83 -6.45 5.15
C VAL A 79 1.28 -5.04 5.14
N ASP A 80 0.11 -4.84 5.74
CA ASP A 80 -0.55 -3.53 5.84
C ASP A 80 -1.52 -3.50 7.04
N ALA A 81 -1.63 -2.35 7.72
CA ALA A 81 -2.58 -2.14 8.80
C ALA A 81 -3.56 -0.99 8.48
N SER A 82 -4.82 -1.19 8.80
CA SER A 82 -5.80 -0.10 8.82
C SER A 82 -5.99 0.41 10.25
N TRP A 83 -5.79 1.71 10.43
CA TRP A 83 -5.91 2.37 11.73
C TRP A 83 -6.74 3.65 11.59
N ILE A 84 -7.71 3.83 12.49
CA ILE A 84 -8.62 4.99 12.49
C ILE A 84 -8.33 5.87 13.70
N SER A 85 -8.38 5.30 14.90
CA SER A 85 -8.19 6.04 16.16
C SER A 85 -7.73 5.10 17.30
N PRO A 86 -7.19 5.65 18.41
CA PRO A 86 -6.75 4.84 19.56
C PRO A 86 -7.85 4.06 20.27
N THR A 87 -9.12 4.39 20.02
CA THR A 87 -10.30 3.79 20.65
C THR A 87 -11.00 2.78 19.77
N GLU A 88 -10.70 2.76 18.48
CA GLU A 88 -11.33 1.88 17.50
C GLU A 88 -10.44 0.67 17.20
N MET A 89 -11.10 -0.43 16.83
CA MET A 89 -10.40 -1.63 16.38
C MET A 89 -9.57 -1.30 15.14
N CYS A 90 -8.34 -1.81 15.07
CA CYS A 90 -7.53 -1.71 13.87
C CYS A 90 -7.61 -3.01 13.05
N GLY A 91 -7.59 -2.87 11.73
CA GLY A 91 -7.49 -4.00 10.83
C GLY A 91 -6.03 -4.33 10.58
N ILE A 92 -5.73 -5.62 10.52
CA ILE A 92 -4.42 -6.11 10.10
C ILE A 92 -4.60 -7.04 8.91
N GLY A 93 -3.68 -6.99 7.95
CA GLY A 93 -3.73 -7.81 6.76
C GLY A 93 -2.33 -8.19 6.26
N TRP A 94 -2.19 -9.41 5.77
CA TRP A 94 -0.98 -9.85 5.10
C TRP A 94 -1.29 -10.89 4.02
N SER A 95 -0.48 -10.91 2.97
CA SER A 95 -0.60 -11.84 1.85
C SER A 95 0.78 -12.32 1.41
N LEU A 96 0.96 -13.63 1.33
CA LEU A 96 2.18 -14.30 0.86
C LEU A 96 2.03 -14.71 -0.60
N PHE A 97 3.04 -14.42 -1.40
CA PHE A 97 3.13 -14.75 -2.81
C PHE A 97 4.43 -15.49 -3.10
N SER A 98 4.42 -16.36 -4.10
CA SER A 98 5.66 -16.87 -4.68
C SER A 98 6.41 -15.76 -5.41
N LYS A 99 7.71 -15.95 -5.67
CA LYS A 99 8.52 -15.02 -6.48
C LYS A 99 7.91 -14.70 -7.85
N GLU A 100 7.15 -15.65 -8.42
CA GLU A 100 6.43 -15.50 -9.69
C GLU A 100 5.12 -14.71 -9.56
N GLY A 101 4.75 -14.29 -8.34
CA GLY A 101 3.53 -13.53 -8.05
C GLY A 101 2.28 -14.38 -7.81
N THR A 102 2.43 -15.69 -7.61
CA THR A 102 1.28 -16.56 -7.31
C THR A 102 0.92 -16.46 -5.83
N LEU A 103 -0.34 -16.10 -5.51
CA LEU A 103 -0.83 -16.08 -4.12
C LEU A 103 -0.71 -17.47 -3.49
N ARG A 104 -0.01 -17.56 -2.37
CA ARG A 104 0.16 -18.78 -1.57
C ARG A 104 -0.89 -18.87 -0.48
N ILE A 105 -0.90 -17.87 0.39
CA ILE A 105 -1.78 -17.75 1.56
C ILE A 105 -1.96 -16.28 1.91
N GLN A 106 -3.03 -15.97 2.63
CA GLN A 106 -3.29 -14.64 3.16
C GLN A 106 -4.04 -14.74 4.48
N GLY A 107 -3.95 -13.69 5.27
CA GLY A 107 -4.66 -13.58 6.54
C GLY A 107 -5.06 -12.14 6.81
N SER A 108 -6.21 -11.97 7.46
CA SER A 108 -6.65 -10.68 7.97
C SER A 108 -7.38 -10.87 9.30
N SER A 109 -7.35 -9.83 10.13
CA SER A 109 -8.05 -9.84 11.42
C SER A 109 -8.34 -8.41 11.88
N ALA A 110 -9.33 -8.27 12.77
CA ALA A 110 -9.49 -7.08 13.57
C ALA A 110 -8.78 -7.31 14.91
N VAL A 111 -7.87 -6.41 15.27
CA VAL A 111 -7.16 -6.47 16.56
C VAL A 111 -7.56 -5.32 17.46
N SER A 112 -7.30 -5.50 18.75
CA SER A 112 -7.62 -4.52 19.78
C SER A 112 -7.08 -3.13 19.42
N PRO A 113 -7.74 -2.05 19.87
CA PRO A 113 -7.29 -0.69 19.58
C PRO A 113 -5.82 -0.49 19.93
N THR A 114 -5.08 0.13 19.03
CA THR A 114 -3.66 0.43 19.19
C THR A 114 -3.47 1.94 19.34
N ASN A 115 -2.53 2.34 20.20
CA ASN A 115 -2.30 3.76 20.51
C ASN A 115 -1.75 4.58 19.32
N SER A 116 -1.23 3.92 18.29
CA SER A 116 -0.71 4.59 17.10
C SER A 116 -0.77 3.69 15.87
N PRO A 117 -0.80 4.27 14.65
CA PRO A 117 -0.72 3.51 13.41
C PRO A 117 0.57 2.69 13.32
N LEU A 118 1.70 3.20 13.83
CA LEU A 118 2.96 2.45 13.87
C LEU A 118 2.86 1.15 14.68
N ILE A 119 2.11 1.16 15.80
CA ILE A 119 1.86 -0.05 16.59
C ILE A 119 0.96 -1.02 15.82
N ALA A 120 -0.04 -0.52 15.08
CA ALA A 120 -0.89 -1.35 14.22
C ALA A 120 -0.03 -2.06 13.15
N GLU A 121 0.80 -1.32 12.43
CA GLU A 121 1.74 -1.86 11.43
C GLU A 121 2.69 -2.90 12.01
N THR A 122 3.27 -2.61 13.18
CA THR A 122 4.16 -3.53 13.88
C THR A 122 3.42 -4.82 14.27
N THR A 123 2.16 -4.69 14.68
CA THR A 123 1.29 -5.83 15.04
C THR A 123 0.96 -6.68 13.82
N THR A 124 0.67 -6.07 12.67
CA THR A 124 0.49 -6.77 11.40
C THR A 124 1.74 -7.54 11.01
N LEU A 125 2.91 -6.88 11.04
CA LEU A 125 4.19 -7.50 10.70
C LEU A 125 4.48 -8.71 11.59
N LEU A 126 4.26 -8.56 12.90
CA LEU A 126 4.45 -9.65 13.87
C LEU A 126 3.50 -10.81 13.58
N SER A 127 2.22 -10.52 13.33
CA SER A 127 1.21 -11.53 12.99
C SER A 127 1.61 -12.31 11.73
N ALA A 128 2.03 -11.61 10.66
CA ALA A 128 2.52 -12.24 9.44
C ALA A 128 3.73 -13.16 9.72
N ILE A 129 4.74 -12.66 10.44
CA ILE A 129 5.94 -13.46 10.79
C ILE A 129 5.56 -14.72 11.57
N GLN A 130 4.71 -14.61 12.59
CA GLN A 130 4.26 -15.76 13.38
C GLN A 130 3.59 -16.82 12.51
N GLN A 131 2.76 -16.39 11.56
CA GLN A 131 2.06 -17.28 10.63
C GLN A 131 3.01 -17.96 9.66
N LEU A 132 3.96 -17.22 9.09
CA LEU A 132 4.98 -17.75 8.19
C LEU A 132 5.87 -18.78 8.89
N ILE A 133 6.31 -18.50 10.13
CA ILE A 133 7.08 -19.43 10.94
C ILE A 133 6.26 -20.69 11.23
N ARG A 134 5.00 -20.54 11.65
CA ARG A 134 4.11 -21.66 11.97
C ARG A 134 3.90 -22.60 10.77
N LEU A 135 3.86 -22.05 9.56
CA LEU A 135 3.68 -22.80 8.32
C LEU A 135 5.01 -23.19 7.66
N SER A 136 6.14 -22.97 8.33
CA SER A 136 7.48 -23.33 7.85
C SER A 136 7.90 -22.66 6.53
N TYR A 137 7.36 -21.49 6.21
CA TYR A 137 7.88 -20.68 5.10
C TYR A 137 9.23 -20.09 5.50
N LYS A 138 10.22 -20.28 4.63
CA LYS A 138 11.60 -19.82 4.81
C LYS A 138 11.94 -18.84 3.69
N LYS A 139 12.94 -17.98 3.92
CA LYS A 139 13.45 -17.01 2.93
C LYS A 139 12.36 -16.12 2.33
N VAL A 140 11.49 -15.60 3.20
CA VAL A 140 10.40 -14.69 2.81
C VAL A 140 10.88 -13.24 2.88
N HIS A 141 10.67 -12.47 1.82
CA HIS A 141 10.89 -11.03 1.83
C HIS A 141 9.62 -10.31 2.29
N LEU A 142 9.69 -9.63 3.44
CA LEU A 142 8.58 -8.83 3.98
C LEU A 142 8.57 -7.45 3.32
N ILE A 143 7.42 -6.98 2.88
CA ILE A 143 7.22 -5.70 2.19
C ILE A 143 6.04 -4.98 2.86
N GLY A 144 6.25 -3.74 3.28
CA GLY A 144 5.22 -2.86 3.85
C GLY A 144 5.51 -1.40 3.47
N ASP A 145 4.52 -0.53 3.66
CA ASP A 145 4.60 0.90 3.32
C ASP A 145 5.21 1.77 4.44
N CYS A 146 5.27 1.25 5.68
CA CYS A 146 5.90 1.92 6.81
C CYS A 146 7.43 1.88 6.74
N GLU A 147 8.04 2.90 6.12
CA GLU A 147 9.50 2.99 5.91
C GLU A 147 10.32 2.83 7.21
N ILE A 148 9.86 3.45 8.32
CA ILE A 148 10.52 3.38 9.62
C ILE A 148 10.55 1.94 10.12
N LEU A 149 9.41 1.24 10.09
CA LEU A 149 9.29 -0.13 10.53
C LEU A 149 10.17 -1.06 9.70
N MET A 150 10.14 -0.92 8.37
CA MET A 150 10.94 -1.77 7.47
C MET A 150 12.44 -1.56 7.66
N LYS A 151 12.89 -0.34 7.95
CA LYS A 151 14.29 -0.06 8.31
C LYS A 151 14.68 -0.72 9.64
N LEU A 152 13.85 -0.61 10.66
CA LEU A 152 14.10 -1.21 11.98
C LEU A 152 14.13 -2.74 11.90
N ALA A 153 13.19 -3.35 11.17
CA ALA A 153 13.08 -4.80 11.01
C ALA A 153 14.29 -5.40 10.28
N LYS A 154 14.86 -4.71 9.28
CA LYS A 154 16.08 -5.15 8.58
C LYS A 154 17.30 -5.23 9.51
N ASN A 155 17.41 -4.30 10.46
CA ASN A 155 18.50 -4.27 11.42
C ASN A 155 18.33 -5.29 12.55
N ALA A 156 17.09 -5.69 12.82
CA ALA A 156 16.76 -6.76 13.75
C ALA A 156 16.98 -8.13 13.10
N VAL A 157 18.23 -8.50 12.81
CA VAL A 157 18.56 -9.87 12.42
C VAL A 157 18.29 -10.78 13.62
N PHE A 158 17.13 -11.46 13.61
CA PHE A 158 16.80 -12.50 14.56
C PHE A 158 17.72 -13.70 14.33
N LYS A 159 18.85 -13.75 15.05
CA LYS A 159 19.62 -14.98 15.23
C LYS A 159 18.70 -15.97 15.95
N SER A 160 18.19 -16.97 15.25
CA SER A 160 17.63 -18.14 15.93
C SER A 160 18.77 -18.78 16.72
N ARG A 161 18.49 -19.10 17.98
CA ARG A 161 19.26 -20.11 18.71
C ARG A 161 18.98 -21.50 18.12
#